data_AF-A0A3N5S3E8-F1
#
_entry.id   AF-A0A3N5S3E8-F1
#
_cell.length_a   1.000
_cell.length_b   1.000
_cell.length_c   1.000
_cell.angle_alpha   90.00
_cell.angle_beta   90.00
_cell.angle_gamma   90.00
#
_symmetry.space_group_name_H-M   'P 1'
#
loop_
_entity.id
_entity.type
_entity.pdbx_description
1 polymer ?
#
loop_
_entity_poly.entity_id
_entity_poly.type
_entity_poly.pdbx_seq_one_letter_code
_entity_poly.pdbx_strand_id
1 'polypeptide(L)'
;MNRWFRILSVIVLVAVLMTSVGAVHKTFAQAPTGTVNTGALNIRSGPGISYGAVTFVYRNAFLTLLARNADTSWVKVMTTTGVQGWVNSRYILTAYPLFSLPVEGSTGGITAIVISSGLNVRTGPGVNFNRIVSVSGGTVLALRARSFDATWVKVMLSNGTQGWVNARYLTTTYPIINLPVEGGTTPPPPPPPPPPPPPGYRTHVVQPGENLFRTGLRYGLRMYDIAALNGITNLALIYVGQVLRIP
;
A
#
# COMPACT_ATOMS: atom_id res chain seq x y z
N MET A 1 30.10 39.05 -58.34
CA MET A 1 30.09 38.25 -59.57
C MET A 1 29.05 37.15 -59.39
N ASN A 2 27.89 37.29 -60.02
CA ASN A 2 26.80 36.31 -59.97
C ASN A 2 27.14 35.10 -60.84
N ARG A 3 26.66 33.90 -60.47
CA ARG A 3 25.91 32.93 -61.30
C ARG A 3 26.12 31.49 -60.78
N TRP A 4 25.11 30.87 -60.15
CA TRP A 4 24.00 30.05 -60.72
C TRP A 4 24.27 28.54 -60.61
N PHE A 5 23.19 27.81 -60.26
CA PHE A 5 22.89 26.37 -60.44
C PHE A 5 23.40 25.29 -59.45
N ARG A 6 22.40 24.74 -58.71
CA ARG A 6 21.92 23.32 -58.73
C ARG A 6 22.09 22.42 -57.47
N ILE A 7 20.90 22.09 -56.92
CA ILE A 7 20.40 20.76 -56.46
C ILE A 7 21.02 20.17 -55.18
N LEU A 8 20.23 20.05 -54.10
CA LEU A 8 19.72 18.76 -53.58
C LEU A 8 18.81 18.97 -52.36
N SER A 9 17.77 18.14 -52.32
CA SER A 9 16.71 18.03 -51.33
C SER A 9 17.22 17.79 -49.91
N VAL A 10 16.67 18.50 -48.91
CA VAL A 10 16.59 17.97 -47.53
C VAL A 10 15.22 18.34 -46.96
N ILE A 11 14.37 17.31 -46.90
CA ILE A 11 13.12 17.28 -46.14
C ILE A 11 13.51 17.19 -44.67
N VAL A 12 13.17 18.21 -43.86
CA VAL A 12 13.20 18.09 -42.39
C VAL A 12 11.76 18.02 -41.91
N LEU A 13 11.22 16.80 -41.91
CA LEU A 13 9.94 16.48 -41.28
C LEU A 13 10.23 16.11 -39.82
N VAL A 14 10.06 17.06 -38.89
CA VAL A 14 10.11 16.77 -37.45
C VAL A 14 8.78 16.14 -37.05
N ALA A 15 8.69 14.81 -37.13
CA ALA A 15 7.61 14.04 -36.53
C ALA A 15 7.90 13.89 -35.03
N VAL A 16 7.27 14.73 -34.20
CA VAL A 16 7.23 14.57 -32.74
C VAL A 16 6.30 13.39 -32.44
N LEU A 17 6.86 12.18 -32.31
CA LEU A 17 6.13 11.03 -31.81
C LEU A 17 5.94 11.21 -30.30
N MET A 18 4.69 11.39 -29.88
CA MET A 18 4.26 11.34 -28.49
C MET A 18 4.54 9.94 -27.92
N THR A 19 5.63 9.79 -27.19
CA THR A 19 5.81 8.65 -26.28
C THR A 19 5.10 8.98 -24.98
N SER A 20 3.91 8.40 -24.79
CA SER A 20 3.31 8.29 -23.47
C SER A 20 4.18 7.34 -22.64
N VAL A 21 5.21 7.90 -22.01
CA VAL A 21 5.87 7.25 -20.87
C VAL A 21 4.79 7.10 -19.81
N GLY A 22 4.31 5.87 -19.62
CA GLY A 22 3.50 5.51 -18.47
C GLY A 22 4.32 5.81 -17.23
N ALA A 23 4.10 6.99 -16.63
CA ALA A 23 4.60 7.29 -15.31
C ALA A 23 4.00 6.24 -14.38
N VAL A 24 4.81 5.26 -14.00
CA VAL A 24 4.58 4.50 -12.78
C VAL A 24 4.58 5.55 -11.68
N HIS A 25 3.38 5.94 -11.25
CA HIS A 25 3.22 6.85 -10.13
C HIS A 25 3.75 6.10 -8.91
N LYS A 26 5.03 6.33 -8.57
CA LYS A 26 5.49 6.09 -7.21
C LYS A 26 4.57 6.95 -6.35
N THR A 27 3.61 6.31 -5.69
CA THR A 27 2.77 6.97 -4.69
C THR A 27 3.70 7.32 -3.55
N PHE A 28 4.22 8.55 -3.58
CA PHE A 28 4.87 9.11 -2.41
C PHE A 28 3.84 9.08 -1.29
N ALA A 29 4.19 8.46 -0.16
CA ALA A 29 3.36 8.53 1.03
C ALA A 29 3.12 10.02 1.32
N GLN A 30 1.88 10.47 1.14
CA GLN A 30 1.50 11.85 1.35
C GLN A 30 1.85 12.23 2.79
N ALA A 31 2.56 13.35 2.98
CA ALA A 31 2.90 13.81 4.31
C ALA A 31 1.62 14.10 5.11
N PRO A 32 1.53 13.71 6.40
CA PRO A 32 0.38 13.97 7.24
C PRO A 32 0.38 15.44 7.66
N THR A 33 0.03 16.34 6.75
CA THR A 33 0.01 17.79 6.97
C THR A 33 -1.35 18.38 6.60
N GLY A 34 -1.68 19.53 7.16
CA GLY A 34 -2.90 20.28 6.85
C GLY A 34 -2.75 21.77 7.16
N THR A 35 -3.70 22.57 6.69
CA THR A 35 -3.75 24.02 6.95
C THR A 35 -5.05 24.42 7.63
N VAL A 36 -5.01 25.50 8.41
CA VAL A 36 -6.19 26.04 9.09
C VAL A 36 -7.13 26.74 8.10
N ASN A 37 -8.41 26.36 8.05
CA ASN A 37 -9.42 26.93 7.14
C ASN A 37 -10.40 27.92 7.81
N THR A 38 -10.14 28.33 9.06
CA THR A 38 -10.93 29.32 9.80
C THR A 38 -10.08 30.51 10.23
N GLY A 39 -10.69 31.61 10.69
CA GLY A 39 -9.99 32.84 11.09
C GLY A 39 -8.93 32.60 12.17
N ALA A 40 -9.37 32.25 13.39
CA ALA A 40 -8.52 31.80 14.48
C ALA A 40 -9.03 30.44 14.98
N LEU A 41 -8.10 29.51 15.21
CA LEU A 41 -8.38 28.15 15.65
C LEU A 41 -7.63 27.87 16.96
N ASN A 42 -8.38 27.55 18.01
CA ASN A 42 -7.81 27.15 19.29
C ASN A 42 -7.23 25.73 19.20
N ILE A 43 -6.00 25.58 19.67
CA ILE A 43 -5.33 24.30 19.92
C ILE A 43 -5.54 23.96 21.40
N ARG A 44 -6.17 22.82 21.68
CA ARG A 44 -6.63 22.44 23.03
C ARG A 44 -5.80 21.32 23.64
N SER A 45 -5.88 21.17 24.96
CA SER A 45 -5.16 20.11 25.69
C SER A 45 -5.75 18.72 25.47
N GLY A 46 -6.98 18.62 24.94
CA GLY A 46 -7.64 17.35 24.65
C GLY A 46 -8.72 17.46 23.57
N PRO A 47 -9.23 16.32 23.08
CA PRO A 47 -10.21 16.25 21.99
C PRO A 47 -11.62 16.62 22.47
N GLY A 48 -11.90 17.91 22.59
CA GLY A 48 -13.22 18.41 23.00
C GLY A 48 -13.22 19.90 23.38
N ILE A 49 -14.40 20.51 23.38
CA ILE A 49 -14.55 21.92 23.78
C ILE A 49 -14.41 22.16 25.28
N SER A 50 -14.57 21.11 26.10
CA SER A 50 -14.37 21.13 27.55
C SER A 50 -12.90 21.20 27.96
N TYR A 51 -11.98 20.88 27.06
CA TYR A 51 -10.55 20.98 27.31
C TYR A 51 -10.05 22.41 27.10
N GLY A 52 -9.16 22.87 27.98
CA GLY A 52 -8.58 24.21 27.90
C GLY A 52 -7.80 24.46 26.61
N ALA A 53 -7.81 25.72 26.13
CA ALA A 53 -6.97 26.14 25.01
C ALA A 53 -5.52 26.30 25.49
N VAL A 54 -4.59 25.62 24.82
CA VAL A 54 -3.14 25.71 25.05
C VAL A 54 -2.56 26.88 24.26
N THR A 55 -3.06 27.11 23.04
CA THR A 55 -2.71 28.25 22.19
C THR A 55 -3.77 28.41 21.09
N PHE A 56 -3.55 29.33 20.15
CA PHE A 56 -4.33 29.46 18.92
C PHE A 56 -3.42 29.68 17.71
N VAL A 57 -3.95 29.37 16.52
CA VAL A 57 -3.30 29.58 15.23
C VAL A 57 -4.28 30.24 14.27
N TYR A 58 -3.76 30.99 13.30
CA TYR A 58 -4.59 31.70 12.31
C TYR A 58 -4.80 30.89 11.03
N ARG A 59 -5.76 31.34 10.21
CA ARG A 59 -5.99 30.84 8.85
C ARG A 59 -4.68 30.64 8.10
N ASN A 60 -4.59 29.57 7.30
CA ASN A 60 -3.43 29.16 6.52
C ASN A 60 -2.21 28.73 7.32
N ALA A 61 -2.26 28.73 8.66
CA ALA A 61 -1.19 28.14 9.46
C ALA A 61 -1.01 26.66 9.11
N PHE A 62 0.25 26.26 8.93
CA PHE A 62 0.62 24.88 8.66
C PHE A 62 0.65 24.05 9.95
N LEU A 63 0.10 22.84 9.87
CA LEU A 63 0.02 21.88 10.96
C LEU A 63 0.53 20.52 10.50
N THR A 64 1.39 19.90 11.30
CA THR A 64 1.69 18.48 11.19
C THR A 64 0.61 17.70 11.92
N LEU A 65 0.00 16.71 11.29
CA LEU A 65 -1.06 15.88 11.85
C LEU A 65 -0.42 14.66 12.53
N LEU A 66 -0.62 14.51 13.83
CA LEU A 66 0.06 13.51 14.65
C LEU A 66 -0.84 12.32 14.95
N ALA A 67 -2.07 12.58 15.36
CA ALA A 67 -3.04 11.57 15.78
C ALA A 67 -4.47 12.10 15.59
N ARG A 68 -5.47 11.26 15.82
CA ARG A 68 -6.88 11.65 15.88
C ARG A 68 -7.56 11.07 17.12
N ASN A 69 -8.77 11.51 17.41
CA ASN A 69 -9.63 10.82 18.36
C ASN A 69 -10.44 9.74 17.63
N ALA A 70 -11.16 8.91 18.38
CA ALA A 70 -11.80 7.70 17.88
C ALA A 70 -12.82 7.95 16.74
N ASP A 71 -13.60 9.03 16.83
CA ASP A 71 -14.59 9.43 15.81
C ASP A 71 -14.02 10.40 14.74
N THR A 72 -12.72 10.72 14.80
CA THR A 72 -12.04 11.67 13.88
C THR A 72 -12.57 13.11 13.95
N SER A 73 -13.40 13.45 14.94
CA SER A 73 -13.88 14.82 15.12
C SER A 73 -12.80 15.77 15.63
N TRP A 74 -11.71 15.23 16.19
CA TRP A 74 -10.54 15.95 16.66
C TRP A 74 -9.24 15.31 16.16
N VAL A 75 -8.28 16.16 15.81
CA VAL A 75 -6.95 15.78 15.33
C VAL A 75 -5.92 16.39 16.27
N LYS A 76 -5.00 15.58 16.76
CA LYS A 76 -3.82 16.06 17.46
C LYS A 76 -2.82 16.54 16.41
N VAL A 77 -2.35 17.76 16.57
CA VAL A 77 -1.48 18.47 15.64
C VAL A 77 -0.25 19.00 16.34
N MET A 78 0.77 19.32 15.55
CA MET A 78 1.94 20.08 15.97
C MET A 78 2.06 21.33 15.09
N THR A 79 2.27 22.49 15.72
CA THR A 79 2.56 23.74 15.02
C THR A 79 4.01 23.77 14.52
N THR A 80 4.33 24.70 13.62
CA THR A 80 5.71 24.93 13.17
C THR A 80 6.66 25.36 14.29
N THR A 81 6.11 25.92 15.39
CA THR A 81 6.84 26.27 16.61
C THR A 81 7.01 25.10 17.59
N GLY A 82 6.51 23.90 17.25
CA GLY A 82 6.64 22.69 18.05
C GLY A 82 5.54 22.46 19.10
N VAL A 83 4.57 23.37 19.23
CA VAL A 83 3.46 23.23 20.20
C VAL A 83 2.52 22.14 19.72
N GLN A 84 2.20 21.18 20.59
CA GLN A 84 1.24 20.13 20.31
C GLN A 84 -0.11 20.38 20.98
N GLY A 85 -1.18 19.92 20.34
CA GLY A 85 -2.50 19.85 20.97
C GLY A 85 -3.58 19.43 19.98
N TRP A 86 -4.83 19.56 20.38
CA TRP A 86 -6.00 19.04 19.68
C TRP A 86 -6.79 20.15 19.01
N VAL A 87 -7.16 19.94 17.75
CA VAL A 87 -8.04 20.84 16.99
C VAL A 87 -9.20 20.07 16.39
N ASN A 88 -10.34 20.73 16.17
CA ASN A 88 -11.46 20.09 15.50
C ASN A 88 -11.13 19.86 14.02
N SER A 89 -11.32 18.63 13.53
CA SER A 89 -10.94 18.23 12.17
C SER A 89 -11.63 19.06 11.09
N ARG A 90 -12.85 19.57 11.35
CA ARG A 90 -13.62 20.40 10.41
C ARG A 90 -12.92 21.72 10.02
N TYR A 91 -11.95 22.16 10.83
CA TYR A 91 -11.21 23.41 10.60
C TYR A 91 -9.83 23.20 10.00
N ILE A 92 -9.48 21.96 9.67
CA ILE A 92 -8.25 21.61 8.95
C ILE A 92 -8.62 21.26 7.51
N LEU A 93 -7.98 21.92 6.56
CA LEU A 93 -7.94 21.48 5.17
C LEU A 93 -6.74 20.56 4.98
N THR A 94 -6.97 19.32 4.59
CA THR A 94 -5.92 18.34 4.28
C THR A 94 -6.38 17.38 3.20
N ALA A 95 -5.44 16.94 2.36
CA ALA A 95 -5.66 15.81 1.46
C ALA A 95 -5.17 14.48 2.07
N TYR A 96 -4.51 14.53 3.24
CA TYR A 96 -4.13 13.32 3.97
C TYR A 96 -5.37 12.68 4.62
N PRO A 97 -5.62 11.38 4.42
CA PRO A 97 -6.77 10.71 4.99
C PRO A 97 -6.70 10.67 6.52
N LEU A 98 -7.45 11.52 7.21
CA LEU A 98 -7.39 11.61 8.69
C LEU A 98 -7.63 10.27 9.39
N PHE A 99 -8.43 9.38 8.80
CA PHE A 99 -8.69 8.05 9.34
C PHE A 99 -7.44 7.14 9.40
N SER A 100 -6.39 7.44 8.64
CA SER A 100 -5.10 6.73 8.69
C SER A 100 -4.16 7.23 9.78
N LEU A 101 -4.48 8.36 10.45
CA LEU A 101 -3.73 8.80 11.62
C LEU A 101 -3.94 7.82 12.78
N PRO A 102 -2.90 7.60 13.62
CA PRO A 102 -3.06 6.83 14.84
C PRO A 102 -4.08 7.51 15.75
N VAL A 103 -4.79 6.74 16.55
CA VAL A 103 -5.74 7.33 17.50
C VAL A 103 -5.08 7.48 18.86
N GLU A 104 -5.33 8.61 19.49
CA GLU A 104 -4.90 8.91 20.84
C GLU A 104 -6.12 9.29 21.70
N GLY A 105 -6.16 8.81 22.95
CA GLY A 105 -7.27 9.06 23.88
C GLY A 105 -8.21 7.85 24.07
N SER A 106 -8.82 7.81 25.26
CA SER A 106 -9.52 6.68 25.89
C SER A 106 -10.57 5.97 25.01
N THR A 107 -10.27 4.74 24.59
CA THR A 107 -11.24 3.65 24.32
C THR A 107 -11.56 2.90 25.63
N GLY A 108 -11.66 3.62 26.75
CA GLY A 108 -12.08 3.05 28.04
C GLY A 108 -13.58 2.73 28.01
N GLY A 109 -13.93 1.47 28.29
CA GLY A 109 -15.33 1.04 28.47
C GLY A 109 -16.04 0.55 27.22
N ILE A 110 -15.40 0.50 26.06
CA ILE A 110 -16.00 -0.07 24.86
C ILE A 110 -15.78 -1.59 24.86
N THR A 111 -16.88 -2.34 24.90
CA THR A 111 -16.84 -3.80 24.91
C THR A 111 -17.61 -4.41 23.74
N ALA A 112 -17.28 -5.66 23.43
CA ALA A 112 -18.03 -6.52 22.53
C ALA A 112 -18.33 -7.86 23.19
N ILE A 113 -19.37 -8.54 22.71
CA ILE A 113 -19.74 -9.89 23.15
C ILE A 113 -19.46 -10.87 22.01
N VAL A 114 -18.82 -12.00 22.33
CA VAL A 114 -18.58 -13.10 21.39
C VAL A 114 -19.89 -13.86 21.13
N ILE A 115 -20.29 -13.99 19.87
CA ILE A 115 -21.53 -14.69 19.48
C ILE A 115 -21.30 -16.09 18.90
N SER A 116 -20.05 -16.49 18.64
CA SER A 116 -19.71 -17.85 18.21
C SER A 116 -19.48 -18.78 19.41
N SER A 117 -19.62 -20.10 19.23
CA SER A 117 -19.32 -21.09 20.28
C SER A 117 -17.86 -21.05 20.73
N GLY A 118 -16.95 -20.67 19.83
CA GLY A 118 -15.55 -20.35 20.12
C GLY A 118 -15.00 -19.29 19.16
N LEU A 119 -14.11 -18.45 19.66
CA LEU A 119 -13.44 -17.40 18.88
C LEU A 119 -11.94 -17.39 19.15
N ASN A 120 -11.17 -17.57 18.08
CA ASN A 120 -9.71 -17.54 18.15
C ASN A 120 -9.20 -16.10 18.32
N VAL A 121 -8.39 -15.87 19.35
CA VAL A 121 -7.58 -14.67 19.56
C VAL A 121 -6.19 -14.93 18.96
N ARG A 122 -5.74 -14.08 18.05
CA ARG A 122 -4.53 -14.27 17.24
C ARG A 122 -3.49 -13.16 17.45
N THR A 123 -2.25 -13.42 17.07
CA THR A 123 -1.16 -12.44 17.15
C THR A 123 -1.29 -11.29 16.15
N GLY A 124 -2.10 -11.43 15.10
CA GLY A 124 -2.33 -10.40 14.09
C GLY A 124 -3.68 -10.51 13.37
N PRO A 125 -4.07 -9.49 12.59
CA PRO A 125 -5.36 -9.40 11.90
C PRO A 125 -5.41 -10.31 10.67
N GLY A 126 -5.67 -11.61 10.89
CA GLY A 126 -5.79 -12.58 9.80
C GLY A 126 -5.82 -14.02 10.27
N VAL A 127 -6.34 -14.92 9.43
CA VAL A 127 -6.41 -16.36 9.76
C VAL A 127 -5.04 -17.05 9.74
N ASN A 128 -4.06 -16.45 9.07
CA ASN A 128 -2.69 -16.97 8.95
C ASN A 128 -1.80 -16.62 10.16
N PHE A 129 -2.27 -15.76 11.06
CA PHE A 129 -1.53 -15.41 12.27
C PHE A 129 -1.71 -16.48 13.35
N ASN A 130 -0.66 -16.71 14.14
CA ASN A 130 -0.64 -17.69 15.22
C ASN A 130 -1.79 -17.44 16.21
N ARG A 131 -2.44 -18.53 16.63
CA ARG A 131 -3.46 -18.50 17.68
C ARG A 131 -2.78 -18.36 19.04
N ILE A 132 -3.23 -17.38 19.83
CA ILE A 132 -2.85 -17.21 21.23
C ILE A 132 -3.75 -18.10 22.09
N VAL A 133 -5.07 -17.92 21.98
CA VAL A 133 -6.08 -18.63 22.77
C VAL A 133 -7.41 -18.70 22.01
N SER A 134 -8.36 -19.51 22.47
CA SER A 134 -9.76 -19.48 22.04
C SER A 134 -10.64 -19.06 23.22
N VAL A 135 -11.59 -18.15 23.00
CA VAL A 135 -12.57 -17.71 23.99
C VAL A 135 -13.96 -18.25 23.65
N SER A 136 -14.78 -18.51 24.67
CA SER A 136 -16.14 -19.06 24.49
C SER A 136 -17.15 -17.98 24.09
N GLY A 137 -18.27 -18.42 23.52
CA GLY A 137 -19.45 -17.56 23.33
C GLY A 137 -19.90 -16.90 24.65
N GLY A 138 -20.42 -15.68 24.55
CA GLY A 138 -20.79 -14.85 25.69
C GLY A 138 -19.64 -14.09 26.35
N THR A 139 -18.38 -14.35 25.98
CA THR A 139 -17.23 -13.63 26.54
C THR A 139 -17.30 -12.14 26.21
N VAL A 140 -17.07 -11.29 27.22
CA VAL A 140 -16.96 -9.85 27.06
C VAL A 140 -15.51 -9.47 26.78
N LEU A 141 -15.29 -8.72 25.71
CA LEU A 141 -13.98 -8.31 25.22
C LEU A 141 -13.86 -6.79 25.21
N ALA A 142 -12.80 -6.24 25.80
CA ALA A 142 -12.52 -4.82 25.67
C ALA A 142 -11.97 -4.52 24.28
N LEU A 143 -12.59 -3.62 23.53
CA LEU A 143 -12.15 -3.26 22.19
C LEU A 143 -11.02 -2.23 22.27
N ARG A 144 -9.91 -2.52 21.59
CA ARG A 144 -8.69 -1.70 21.63
C ARG A 144 -8.39 -1.05 20.30
N ALA A 145 -8.49 -1.78 19.20
CA ALA A 145 -8.20 -1.28 17.85
C ALA A 145 -8.89 -2.12 16.76
N ARG A 146 -8.71 -1.76 15.50
CA ARG A 146 -9.18 -2.48 14.32
C ARG A 146 -8.14 -2.52 13.22
N SER A 147 -8.32 -3.44 12.28
CA SER A 147 -7.62 -3.41 11.00
C SER A 147 -8.16 -2.29 10.12
N PHE A 148 -7.40 -1.92 9.09
CA PHE A 148 -7.77 -0.84 8.16
C PHE A 148 -9.14 -1.08 7.48
N ASP A 149 -9.45 -2.32 7.13
CA ASP A 149 -10.71 -2.77 6.54
C ASP A 149 -11.81 -3.08 7.57
N ALA A 150 -11.52 -2.91 8.87
CA ALA A 150 -12.42 -3.21 9.99
C ALA A 150 -12.88 -4.68 10.10
N THR A 151 -12.24 -5.61 9.38
CA THR A 151 -12.61 -7.04 9.44
C THR A 151 -12.02 -7.77 10.66
N TRP A 152 -10.99 -7.18 11.27
CA TRP A 152 -10.37 -7.66 12.49
C TRP A 152 -10.34 -6.57 13.56
N VAL A 153 -10.49 -6.98 14.81
CA VAL A 153 -10.52 -6.11 15.98
C VAL A 153 -9.48 -6.60 16.95
N LYS A 154 -8.62 -5.69 17.41
CA LYS A 154 -7.72 -5.95 18.53
C LYS A 154 -8.51 -5.78 19.81
N VAL A 155 -8.47 -6.80 20.64
CA VAL A 155 -9.19 -6.89 21.91
C VAL A 155 -8.22 -7.13 23.06
N MET A 156 -8.70 -6.84 24.27
CA MET A 156 -8.06 -7.22 25.52
C MET A 156 -9.00 -8.10 26.33
N LEU A 157 -8.47 -9.23 26.79
CA LEU A 157 -9.14 -10.17 27.69
C LEU A 157 -9.10 -9.66 29.14
N SER A 158 -9.93 -10.23 30.01
CA SER A 158 -9.98 -9.89 31.45
C SER A 158 -8.64 -10.13 32.16
N ASN A 159 -7.84 -11.11 31.70
CA ASN A 159 -6.51 -11.40 32.22
C ASN A 159 -5.41 -10.49 31.66
N GLY A 160 -5.76 -9.44 30.90
CA GLY A 160 -4.83 -8.50 30.28
C GLY A 160 -4.24 -8.95 28.94
N THR A 161 -4.45 -10.20 28.54
CA THR A 161 -3.96 -10.70 27.24
C THR A 161 -4.58 -9.92 26.09
N GLN A 162 -3.76 -9.46 25.15
CA GLN A 162 -4.23 -8.78 23.94
C GLN A 162 -4.08 -9.66 22.71
N GLY A 163 -4.96 -9.47 21.74
CA GLY A 163 -4.83 -10.08 20.43
C GLY A 163 -5.96 -9.70 19.48
N TRP A 164 -5.93 -10.28 18.29
CA TRP A 164 -6.83 -9.98 17.19
C TRP A 164 -7.90 -11.04 17.04
N VAL A 165 -9.14 -10.60 16.90
CA VAL A 165 -10.31 -11.46 16.64
C VAL A 165 -11.05 -10.98 15.39
N ASN A 166 -11.77 -11.87 14.72
CA ASN A 166 -12.56 -11.49 13.55
C ASN A 166 -13.83 -10.75 13.99
N ALA A 167 -14.05 -9.56 13.44
CA ALA A 167 -15.17 -8.68 13.77
C ALA A 167 -16.54 -9.36 13.58
N ARG A 168 -16.65 -10.27 12.60
CA ARG A 168 -17.92 -10.94 12.25
C ARG A 168 -18.51 -11.79 13.38
N TYR A 169 -17.69 -12.16 14.36
CA TYR A 169 -18.09 -12.99 15.51
C TYR A 169 -18.31 -12.17 16.78
N LEU A 170 -18.42 -10.85 16.63
CA LEU A 170 -18.67 -9.92 17.72
C LEU A 170 -20.03 -9.25 17.53
N THR A 171 -20.74 -9.05 18.63
CA THR A 171 -21.79 -8.03 18.74
C THR A 171 -21.23 -6.83 19.48
N THR A 172 -21.36 -5.64 18.89
CA THR A 172 -20.84 -4.38 19.45
C THR A 172 -21.95 -3.32 19.51
N THR A 173 -22.01 -2.57 20.61
CA THR A 173 -22.85 -1.35 20.71
C THR A 173 -22.11 -0.12 20.16
N TYR A 174 -20.79 -0.22 20.05
CA TYR A 174 -19.92 0.79 19.48
C TYR A 174 -19.55 0.42 18.04
N PRO A 175 -19.72 1.31 17.04
CA PRO A 175 -19.34 1.03 15.66
C PRO A 175 -17.84 0.70 15.55
N ILE A 176 -17.52 -0.51 15.07
CA ILE A 176 -16.12 -0.96 14.92
C ILE A 176 -15.31 0.03 14.08
N ILE A 177 -15.90 0.65 13.06
CA ILE A 177 -15.23 1.62 12.19
C ILE A 177 -14.64 2.82 12.96
N ASN A 178 -15.22 3.16 14.11
CA ASN A 178 -14.76 4.22 15.01
C ASN A 178 -13.68 3.76 15.99
N LEU A 179 -13.28 2.49 15.97
CA LEU A 179 -12.11 2.02 16.71
C LEU A 179 -10.83 2.50 16.02
N PRO A 180 -9.73 2.60 16.78
CA PRO A 180 -8.48 3.06 16.23
C PRO A 180 -7.87 2.04 15.29
N VAL A 181 -7.23 2.48 14.21
CA VAL A 181 -6.54 1.56 13.29
C VAL A 181 -5.18 1.21 13.87
N GLU A 182 -4.88 -0.07 14.01
CA GLU A 182 -3.56 -0.57 14.42
C GLU A 182 -3.07 -1.60 13.39
N GLY A 183 -1.77 -1.64 13.13
CA GLY A 183 -1.17 -2.62 12.22
C GLY A 183 -1.40 -2.30 10.75
N GLY A 184 -1.01 -1.09 10.32
CA GLY A 184 -1.05 -0.63 8.93
C GLY A 184 -0.11 -1.34 7.95
N THR A 185 0.16 -2.63 8.14
CA THR A 185 0.58 -3.48 7.03
C THR A 185 -0.70 -3.97 6.37
N THR A 186 -0.87 -3.68 5.08
CA THR A 186 -1.61 -4.61 4.21
C THR A 186 -1.25 -6.04 4.61
N PRO A 187 -2.19 -7.00 4.62
CA PRO A 187 -1.84 -8.40 4.81
C PRO A 187 -0.57 -8.66 4.00
N PRO A 188 0.50 -9.26 4.58
CA PRO A 188 1.67 -9.57 3.78
C PRO A 188 1.13 -10.19 2.49
N PRO A 189 1.52 -9.67 1.31
CA PRO A 189 0.99 -10.21 0.07
C PRO A 189 1.07 -11.72 0.19
N PRO A 190 0.00 -12.47 -0.14
CA PRO A 190 0.08 -13.92 -0.09
C PRO A 190 1.41 -14.31 -0.72
N PRO A 191 2.21 -15.17 -0.07
CA PRO A 191 3.54 -15.51 -0.58
C PRO A 191 3.36 -15.75 -2.09
N PRO A 192 4.17 -15.09 -2.94
CA PRO A 192 3.99 -15.22 -4.38
C PRO A 192 3.84 -16.71 -4.68
N PRO A 193 2.85 -17.12 -5.49
CA PRO A 193 2.72 -18.53 -5.85
C PRO A 193 4.12 -19.01 -6.23
N PRO A 194 4.55 -20.19 -5.74
CA PRO A 194 5.88 -20.69 -6.05
C PRO A 194 6.10 -20.50 -7.55
N PRO A 195 7.24 -19.91 -7.97
CA PRO A 195 7.46 -19.64 -9.38
C PRO A 195 7.11 -20.92 -10.15
N PRO A 196 6.34 -20.81 -11.25
CA PRO A 196 6.08 -21.97 -12.07
C PRO A 196 7.43 -22.67 -12.32
N PRO A 197 7.50 -24.01 -12.20
CA PRO A 197 8.76 -24.71 -12.43
C PRO A 197 9.36 -24.16 -13.73
N PRO A 198 10.68 -23.89 -13.77
CA PRO A 198 11.32 -23.37 -14.97
C PRO A 198 10.85 -24.21 -16.16
N PRO A 199 10.45 -23.59 -17.29
CA PRO A 199 10.11 -24.37 -18.48
C PRO A 199 11.24 -25.36 -18.72
N GLY A 200 10.90 -26.66 -18.77
CA GLY A 200 11.90 -27.70 -18.91
C GLY A 200 12.55 -27.58 -20.27
N TYR A 201 13.69 -26.92 -20.37
CA TYR A 201 14.35 -26.74 -21.65
C TYR A 201 15.07 -28.00 -22.09
N ARG A 202 14.97 -28.33 -23.37
CA ARG A 202 15.91 -29.23 -24.05
C ARG A 202 17.08 -28.40 -24.57
N THR A 203 18.26 -29.00 -24.66
CA THR A 203 19.45 -28.37 -25.25
C THR A 203 19.70 -28.90 -26.66
N HIS A 204 19.94 -28.00 -27.61
CA HIS A 204 20.37 -28.33 -28.97
C HIS A 204 21.76 -27.77 -29.23
N VAL A 205 22.70 -28.61 -29.69
CA VAL A 205 24.05 -28.17 -30.07
C VAL A 205 24.07 -27.88 -31.56
N VAL A 206 24.39 -26.65 -31.95
CA VAL A 206 24.43 -26.21 -33.36
C VAL A 206 25.46 -27.03 -34.14
N GLN A 207 25.00 -27.72 -35.18
CA GLN A 207 25.83 -28.52 -36.08
C GLN A 207 26.35 -27.68 -37.27
N PRO A 208 27.42 -28.13 -37.96
CA PRO A 208 27.88 -27.47 -39.18
C PRO A 208 26.76 -27.30 -40.21
N GLY A 209 26.56 -26.07 -40.69
CA GLY A 209 25.54 -25.74 -41.70
C GLY A 209 24.13 -25.49 -41.16
N GLU A 210 23.92 -25.52 -39.83
CA GLU A 210 22.66 -25.10 -39.21
C GLU A 210 22.56 -23.58 -39.04
N ASN A 211 21.32 -23.09 -38.99
CA ASN A 211 21.00 -21.71 -38.61
C ASN A 211 19.71 -21.69 -37.77
N LEU A 212 19.42 -20.58 -37.08
CA LEU A 212 18.26 -20.49 -36.17
C LEU A 212 16.92 -20.76 -36.87
N PHE A 213 16.82 -20.44 -38.17
CA PHE A 213 15.64 -20.73 -38.97
C PHE A 213 15.41 -22.23 -39.15
N ARG A 214 16.43 -23.00 -39.54
CA ARG A 214 16.34 -24.46 -39.73
C ARG A 214 16.16 -25.18 -38.39
N THR A 215 16.82 -24.72 -37.34
CA THR A 215 16.63 -25.23 -35.98
C THR A 215 15.20 -24.97 -35.50
N GLY A 216 14.64 -23.77 -35.75
CA GLY A 216 13.25 -23.44 -35.47
C GLY A 216 12.27 -24.39 -36.16
N LEU A 217 12.43 -24.62 -37.47
CA LEU A 217 11.59 -25.56 -38.22
C LEU A 217 11.64 -26.98 -37.64
N ARG A 218 12.80 -27.46 -37.20
CA ARG A 218 12.96 -28.79 -36.57
C ARG A 218 12.13 -28.94 -35.29
N TYR A 219 11.98 -27.86 -34.51
CA TYR A 219 11.27 -27.87 -33.23
C TYR A 219 9.88 -27.23 -33.29
N GLY A 220 9.40 -26.81 -34.47
CA GLY A 220 8.12 -26.13 -34.63
C GLY A 220 8.08 -24.71 -34.05
N LEU A 221 9.22 -24.04 -33.91
CA LEU A 221 9.39 -22.72 -33.31
C LEU A 221 9.78 -21.67 -34.36
N ARG A 222 9.48 -20.40 -34.10
CA ARG A 222 10.03 -19.31 -34.91
C ARG A 222 11.46 -19.03 -34.45
N MET A 223 12.35 -18.70 -35.38
CA MET A 223 13.75 -18.37 -35.04
C MET A 223 13.88 -17.24 -34.01
N TYR A 224 12.94 -16.28 -34.03
CA TYR A 224 12.87 -15.18 -33.06
C TYR A 224 12.62 -15.68 -31.63
N ASP A 225 11.83 -16.74 -31.46
CA ASP A 225 11.51 -17.30 -30.15
C ASP A 225 12.73 -18.00 -29.55
N ILE A 226 13.48 -18.73 -30.39
CA ILE A 226 14.76 -19.36 -30.01
C ILE A 226 15.80 -18.29 -29.68
N ALA A 227 15.90 -17.25 -30.50
CA ALA A 227 16.86 -16.16 -30.29
C ALA A 227 16.58 -15.39 -29.01
N ALA A 228 15.32 -15.03 -28.77
CA ALA A 228 14.89 -14.36 -27.55
C ALA A 228 15.18 -15.20 -26.30
N LEU A 229 14.91 -16.51 -26.35
CA LEU A 229 15.19 -17.43 -25.25
C LEU A 229 16.68 -17.55 -24.93
N ASN A 230 17.55 -17.41 -25.92
CA ASN A 230 19.00 -17.56 -25.79
C ASN A 230 19.76 -16.24 -25.72
N GLY A 231 19.07 -15.09 -25.64
CA GLY A 231 19.68 -13.77 -25.59
C GLY A 231 20.44 -13.38 -26.86
N ILE A 232 20.10 -13.97 -28.00
CA ILE A 232 20.75 -13.73 -29.29
C ILE A 232 20.09 -12.52 -29.95
N THR A 233 20.83 -11.42 -30.06
CA THR A 233 20.37 -10.19 -30.70
C THR A 233 20.58 -10.20 -32.22
N ASN A 234 21.66 -10.83 -32.70
CA ASN A 234 21.91 -11.01 -34.13
C ASN A 234 21.49 -12.41 -34.60
N LEU A 235 20.34 -12.48 -35.26
CA LEU A 235 19.72 -13.74 -35.71
C LEU A 235 20.53 -14.51 -36.76
N ALA A 236 21.46 -13.82 -37.46
CA ALA A 236 22.31 -14.44 -38.47
C ALA A 236 23.62 -14.99 -37.88
N LEU A 237 23.93 -14.71 -36.61
CA LEU A 237 25.21 -15.05 -35.99
C LEU A 237 25.02 -16.11 -34.89
N ILE A 238 25.20 -17.37 -35.28
CA ILE A 238 25.38 -18.50 -34.35
C ILE A 238 26.61 -19.31 -34.76
N TYR A 239 27.22 -19.99 -33.80
CA TYR A 239 28.45 -20.75 -34.02
C TYR A 239 28.21 -22.25 -33.92
N VAL A 240 28.95 -23.04 -34.70
CA VAL A 240 28.98 -24.49 -34.54
C VAL A 240 29.46 -24.83 -33.13
N GLY A 241 28.78 -25.76 -32.47
CA GLY A 241 29.03 -26.13 -31.07
C GLY A 241 28.30 -25.25 -30.04
N GLN A 242 27.62 -24.19 -30.46
CA GLN A 242 26.82 -23.36 -29.55
C GLN A 242 25.62 -24.16 -29.02
N VAL A 243 25.39 -24.11 -27.70
CA VAL A 243 24.27 -24.79 -27.06
C VAL A 243 23.08 -23.83 -26.95
N LEU A 244 21.97 -24.20 -27.59
CA LEU A 244 20.71 -23.46 -27.55
C LEU A 244 19.73 -24.13 -26.59
N ARG A 245 19.06 -23.33 -25.77
CA ARG A 245 17.88 -23.70 -25.00
C ARG A 245 16.66 -23.70 -25.91
N ILE A 246 15.87 -24.76 -25.85
CA ILE A 246 14.63 -24.96 -26.61
C ILE A 246 13.50 -25.25 -25.60
N PRO A 247 12.35 -24.55 -25.65
CA PRO A 247 11.19 -24.82 -24.80
C PRO A 247 10.67 -26.26 -24.85
#